data_AF-A0A800L6H2-F1
#
_entry.id   AF-A0A800L6H2-F1
#
_cell.length_a   1.000
_cell.length_b   1.000
_cell.length_c   1.000
_cell.angle_alpha   90.00
_cell.angle_beta   90.00
_cell.angle_gamma   90.00
#
_symmetry.space_group_name_H-M   'P 1'
#
loop_
_entity.id
_entity.type
_entity.pdbx_description
1 polymer ?
#
loop_
_entity_poly.entity_id
_entity_poly.type
_entity_poly.pdbx_seq_one_letter_code
_entity_poly.pdbx_strand_id
1 'polypeptide(L)' 'MSVIKPFHGYLPPPEIAKKVSSPPYDTLSSDEAREMVQNNSDSFLRIIKPEIDYSP' A
#
# COMPACT_ATOMS: atom_id res chain seq x y z
N MET A 1 29.28 -21.30 0.27
CA MET A 1 27.90 -21.43 0.80
C MET A 1 27.52 -20.10 1.42
N SER A 2 26.41 -19.48 1.01
CA SER A 2 25.99 -18.19 1.57
C SER A 2 25.42 -18.37 2.98
N VAL A 3 25.80 -17.50 3.92
CA VAL A 3 25.25 -17.47 5.28
C VAL A 3 24.10 -16.46 5.31
N ILE A 4 22.87 -16.95 5.45
CA ILE A 4 21.67 -16.10 5.58
C ILE A 4 21.45 -15.80 7.07
N LYS A 5 21.28 -14.52 7.42
CA LYS A 5 20.97 -14.08 8.78
C LYS A 5 19.53 -13.56 8.85
N PRO A 6 18.79 -13.84 9.94
CA PRO A 6 17.48 -13.26 10.13
C PRO A 6 17.59 -11.75 10.36
N PHE A 7 16.54 -11.02 9.97
CA PHE A 7 16.37 -9.60 10.26
C PHE A 7 14.91 -9.34 10.63
N HIS A 8 14.67 -8.25 11.36
CA HIS A 8 13.31 -7.85 11.71
C HIS A 8 12.64 -7.18 10.52
N GLY A 9 11.40 -7.59 10.22
CA GLY A 9 10.53 -6.85 9.31
C GLY A 9 10.03 -5.58 9.96
N TYR A 10 9.96 -4.49 9.20
CA TYR A 10 9.29 -3.27 9.65
C TYR A 10 7.79 -3.39 9.40
N LEU A 11 7.00 -3.01 10.41
CA LEU A 11 5.55 -2.94 10.33
C LEU A 11 5.11 -1.53 10.72
N PRO A 12 3.99 -1.02 10.16
CA PRO A 12 3.44 0.25 10.59
C PRO A 12 2.98 0.18 12.07
N PRO A 13 3.02 1.30 12.81
CA PRO A 13 2.43 1.40 14.14
C PRO A 13 0.96 0.91 14.16
N PRO A 14 0.51 0.22 15.21
CA PRO A 14 -0.84 -0.36 15.28
C PRO A 14 -1.97 0.65 15.04
N GLU A 15 -1.75 1.91 15.42
CA GLU A 15 -2.72 3.00 15.32
C GLU A 15 -3.01 3.41 13.88
N ILE A 16 -2.03 3.24 12.98
CA ILE A 16 -2.15 3.60 11.56
C ILE A 16 -2.21 2.38 10.64
N ALA A 17 -1.96 1.17 11.15
CA ALA A 17 -1.88 -0.05 10.35
C ALA A 17 -3.11 -0.25 9.44
N LYS A 18 -4.32 0.02 9.95
CA LYS A 18 -5.57 -0.08 9.18
C LYS A 18 -5.69 0.96 8.07
N LYS A 19 -5.09 2.15 8.24
CA LYS A 19 -5.08 3.20 7.21
C LYS A 19 -4.08 2.89 6.11
N VAL A 20 -2.90 2.40 6.49
CA VAL A 20 -1.83 2.11 5.53
C VAL A 20 -2.11 0.84 4.74
N SER A 21 -2.72 -0.17 5.36
CA SER A 21 -3.01 -1.44 4.70
C SER A 21 -3.80 -1.27 3.40
N SER A 22 -3.38 -1.98 2.35
CA SER A 22 -4.07 -2.04 1.07
C SER A 22 -4.30 -3.48 0.62
N PRO A 23 -5.38 -3.76 -0.13
CA PRO A 23 -5.50 -5.00 -0.90
C PRO A 23 -4.34 -5.15 -1.90
N PRO A 24 -4.09 -6.37 -2.41
CA PRO A 24 -3.08 -6.60 -3.45
C PRO A 24 -3.40 -5.80 -4.72
N TYR A 25 -2.36 -5.30 -5.40
CA TYR A 25 -2.48 -4.45 -6.59
C TYR A 25 -3.39 -5.06 -7.68
N ASP A 26 -3.28 -6.37 -7.92
CA ASP A 26 -3.99 -7.06 -9.00
C ASP A 26 -5.48 -7.31 -8.70
N THR A 27 -5.93 -7.03 -7.47
CA THR A 27 -7.33 -7.26 -7.05
C THR A 27 -8.24 -6.06 -7.31
N LEU A 28 -7.69 -4.93 -7.75
CA LEU A 28 -8.42 -3.67 -7.92
C LEU A 28 -8.10 -3.01 -9.24
N SER A 29 -9.14 -2.55 -9.94
CA SER A 29 -8.99 -1.59 -11.02
C SER A 29 -8.51 -0.24 -10.48
N SER A 30 -7.96 0.61 -11.36
CA SER A 30 -7.51 1.95 -10.98
C SER A 30 -8.67 2.85 -10.54
N ASP A 31 -9.88 2.61 -11.04
CA ASP A 31 -11.08 3.35 -10.64
C ASP A 31 -11.52 2.97 -9.23
N GLU A 32 -11.64 1.66 -8.94
CA GLU A 32 -11.95 1.16 -7.58
C GLU A 32 -10.90 1.60 -6.55
N ALA A 33 -9.62 1.57 -6.94
CA ALA A 33 -8.53 2.03 -6.10
C ALA A 33 -8.63 3.54 -5.82
N ARG A 34 -8.98 4.37 -6.81
CA ARG A 34 -9.22 5.81 -6.61
C ARG A 34 -10.32 6.05 -5.59
N GLU A 35 -11.47 5.39 -5.75
CA GLU A 35 -12.59 5.54 -4.82
C GLU A 35 -12.20 5.15 -3.39
N MET A 36 -11.46 4.05 -3.22
CA MET A 36 -11.07 3.57 -1.90
C MET A 36 -10.09 4.50 -1.17
N VAL A 37 -9.22 5.23 -1.90
CA VAL A 37 -8.25 6.15 -1.30
C VAL A 37 -8.79 7.57 -1.09
N GLN A 38 -9.99 7.91 -1.59
CA GLN A 38 -10.54 9.28 -1.50
C GLN A 38 -10.58 9.81 -0.06
N ASN A 39 -10.93 8.95 0.91
CA ASN A 39 -11.03 9.32 2.32
C ASN A 39 -9.82 8.87 3.15
N ASN A 40 -8.73 8.45 2.50
CA ASN A 40 -7.56 7.90 3.16
C ASN A 40 -6.26 8.32 2.43
N SER A 41 -5.69 9.44 2.87
CA SER A 41 -4.40 9.95 2.39
C SER A 41 -3.24 9.01 2.71
N ASP A 42 -3.37 8.20 3.76
CA ASP A 42 -2.29 7.35 4.28
C ASP A 42 -2.27 5.97 3.60
N SER A 43 -3.15 5.72 2.63
CA SER A 43 -3.25 4.41 1.96
C SER A 43 -2.01 4.10 1.13
N PHE A 44 -1.47 2.88 1.29
CA PHE A 44 -0.33 2.40 0.52
C PHE A 44 -0.63 2.28 -0.99
N LEU A 45 -1.90 2.22 -1.40
CA LEU A 45 -2.30 2.24 -2.81
C LEU A 45 -1.81 3.48 -3.56
N ARG A 46 -1.69 4.62 -2.89
CA ARG A 46 -1.15 5.86 -3.48
C ARG A 46 0.32 5.72 -3.89
N ILE A 47 1.03 4.74 -3.34
CA ILE A 47 2.42 4.42 -3.67
C ILE A 47 2.50 3.32 -4.74
N ILE A 48 1.77 2.22 -4.54
CA ILE A 48 1.88 1.05 -5.42
C ILE A 48 1.05 1.13 -6.69
N LYS A 49 0.10 2.07 -6.76
CA LYS A 49 -0.81 2.29 -7.90
C LYS A 49 -0.84 3.78 -8.28
N PRO A 50 0.29 4.35 -8.76
CA PRO A 50 0.45 5.79 -8.94
C PRO A 50 -0.55 6.41 -9.93
N GLU A 51 -1.11 5.62 -10.84
CA GLU A 51 -2.13 6.07 -11.80
C GLU A 51 -3.45 6.52 -11.14
N ILE A 52 -3.61 6.32 -9.83
CA ILE A 52 -4.76 6.83 -9.08
C ILE A 52 -4.63 8.33 -8.80
N ASP A 53 -3.40 8.83 -8.60
CA ASP A 53 -3.13 10.23 -8.24
C ASP A 53 -2.54 11.04 -9.40
N TYR A 54 -1.93 10.37 -10.38
CA TYR A 54 -1.30 11.01 -11.52
C TYR A 54 -1.91 10.50 -12.83
N SER A 55 -2.40 11.43 -13.66
CA SER A 55 -2.69 11.12 -15.06
C SER A 55 -1.38 11.03 -15.85
N PRO A 56 -1.29 10.15 -16.87
CA PRO A 56 -0.09 9.99 -17.68
C PRO A 56 0.32 11.25 -18.43
#